data_AF-A0AA85FLH1-F1
#
_entry.id   AF-A0AA85FLH1-F1
#
_cell.length_a   1.000
_cell.length_b   1.000
_cell.length_c   1.000
_cell.angle_alpha   90.00
_cell.angle_beta   90.00
_cell.angle_gamma   90.00
#
_symmetry.space_group_name_H-M   'P 1'
#
loop_
_entity.id
_entity.type
_entity.pdbx_description
1 polymer ?
#
loop_
_entity_poly.entity_id
_entity_poly.type
_entity_poly.pdbx_seq_one_letter_code
_entity_poly.pdbx_strand_id
1 'polypeptide(L)'
;MTGTVGLIPAKQSIGLPKNFESCLVDTIRLGTNCSYADCRSVYYAIVDLLSTIPELKQNFQGYNSTSDTVETELDYSRSPDWYLLKIKLGYFESRQSNDQECNWGLHEDRHDIIERLNELNTLLEKADPKLVVCYLHLVKFLPVLSLVGLYQRETVNKIRSKLLRSVGILCSLDSACIRVCLGSVLPTELIRELRGSSHCEIPYLALRLRFLSLLISQSQTLPVDLHKSLDQELFTHLINLCDTSKQKSSLIDLENHSPGNQILVTDGLDPFEQNDGQYYMFSYAVALFLLACNWHFCSVYMLNSSETSSPNATDNKTPLLKALLAKPVSSRLFLEIIIQTFNYHLDPIFMVTFLPSDKNYDSANNLTQWASFARFDATWTTSSEKNLEDFIKKFEANSHLRKNIHNDLEYIQGLWTHNVGQATELDSKPVLPVNASPNTPDNSVVKFLCDLFSYSDTGALIYQNDLDVIIEVINRRMRDEEPNSEHLPHLLLLLNLICINTNIANKSSLKINDTMEILSPLSQASLSPRSKTLAMAAHQQIKSVVCSSDRKY
;
A
#
# COMPACT_ATOMS: atom_id res chain seq x y z
N MET A 1 -27.12 77.10 -21.46
CA MET A 1 -27.20 76.06 -20.42
C MET A 1 -26.85 74.73 -21.05
N THR A 2 -25.57 74.41 -21.09
CA THR A 2 -25.00 73.20 -21.68
C THR A 2 -24.67 72.24 -20.54
N GLY A 3 -25.34 71.08 -20.53
CA GLY A 3 -25.22 70.06 -19.49
C GLY A 3 -23.87 69.37 -19.51
N THR A 4 -23.27 69.27 -18.34
CA THR A 4 -22.05 68.52 -18.04
C THR A 4 -22.38 67.03 -18.06
N VAL A 5 -21.96 66.31 -19.12
CA VAL A 5 -21.96 64.85 -19.13
C VAL A 5 -20.72 64.39 -18.36
N GLY A 6 -20.94 63.89 -17.14
CA GLY A 6 -19.89 63.26 -16.35
C GLY A 6 -19.40 61.99 -17.03
N LEU A 7 -18.11 61.98 -17.41
CA LEU A 7 -17.39 60.77 -17.80
C LEU A 7 -17.30 59.84 -16.59
N ILE A 8 -18.04 58.73 -16.62
CA ILE A 8 -17.82 57.59 -15.72
C ILE A 8 -16.50 56.94 -16.17
N PRO A 9 -15.47 56.83 -15.31
CA PRO A 9 -14.26 56.13 -15.70
C PRO A 9 -14.59 54.64 -15.87
N ALA A 10 -14.28 54.09 -17.05
CA ALA A 10 -14.39 52.67 -17.31
C ALA A 10 -13.53 51.90 -16.28
N LYS A 11 -14.14 51.00 -15.50
CA LYS A 11 -13.43 50.07 -14.61
C LYS A 11 -12.44 49.28 -15.45
N GLN A 12 -11.14 49.60 -15.36
CA GLN A 12 -10.08 48.78 -15.94
C GLN A 12 -10.05 47.47 -15.15
N SER A 13 -10.33 46.35 -15.82
CA SER A 13 -10.07 45.03 -15.26
C SER A 13 -8.56 44.88 -15.08
N ILE A 14 -8.13 44.62 -13.85
CA ILE A 14 -6.72 44.36 -13.56
C ILE A 14 -6.46 42.90 -13.92
N GLY A 15 -5.79 42.66 -15.04
CA GLY A 15 -5.36 41.32 -15.42
C GLY A 15 -4.31 40.79 -14.44
N LEU A 16 -4.59 39.67 -13.77
CA LEU A 16 -3.60 39.01 -12.91
C LEU A 16 -2.48 38.39 -13.77
N PRO A 17 -1.22 38.40 -13.30
CA PRO A 17 -0.12 37.70 -13.96
C PRO A 17 -0.42 36.21 -14.15
N LYS A 18 0.06 35.61 -15.25
CA LYS A 18 -0.19 34.21 -15.58
C LYS A 18 0.33 33.21 -14.51
N ASN A 19 1.36 33.59 -13.76
CA ASN A 19 1.97 32.79 -12.69
C ASN A 19 1.49 33.21 -11.28
N PHE A 20 0.37 33.91 -11.17
CA PHE A 20 -0.12 34.41 -9.89
C PHE A 20 -0.44 33.27 -8.91
N GLU A 21 -1.10 32.21 -9.37
CA GLU A 21 -1.42 31.02 -8.55
C GLU A 21 -0.16 30.39 -7.98
N SER A 22 0.79 29.99 -8.83
CA SER A 22 2.02 29.31 -8.39
C SER A 22 2.84 30.19 -7.46
N CYS A 23 3.00 31.49 -7.75
CA CYS A 23 3.68 32.42 -6.85
C CYS A 23 3.02 32.52 -5.46
N LEU A 24 1.69 32.57 -5.39
CA LEU A 24 0.97 32.67 -4.12
C LEU A 24 1.05 31.35 -3.34
N VAL A 25 0.89 30.22 -4.02
CA VAL A 25 1.05 28.89 -3.42
C VAL A 25 2.46 28.72 -2.84
N ASP A 26 3.50 29.05 -3.61
CA ASP A 26 4.90 29.00 -3.16
C ASP A 26 5.15 29.96 -1.97
N THR A 27 4.53 31.14 -1.98
CA THR A 27 4.64 32.11 -0.88
C THR A 27 4.01 31.57 0.40
N ILE A 28 2.80 31.02 0.32
CA ILE A 28 2.10 30.39 1.46
C ILE A 28 2.95 29.23 1.98
N ARG A 29 3.49 28.42 1.06
CA ARG A 29 4.31 27.27 1.40
C ARG A 29 5.58 27.67 2.16
N LEU A 30 6.31 28.66 1.68
CA LEU A 30 7.50 29.19 2.38
C LEU A 30 7.17 29.75 3.77
N GLY A 31 6.02 30.41 3.93
CA GLY A 31 5.59 31.00 5.19
C GLY A 31 5.06 29.99 6.21
N THR A 32 4.54 28.84 5.77
CA THR A 32 3.79 27.91 6.63
C THR A 32 4.39 26.51 6.75
N ASN A 33 5.23 26.09 5.79
CA ASN A 33 5.73 24.71 5.68
C ASN A 33 4.60 23.65 5.63
N CYS A 34 3.40 24.02 5.16
CA CYS A 34 2.29 23.10 4.90
C CYS A 34 2.54 22.29 3.61
N SER A 35 1.76 21.23 3.38
CA SER A 35 1.85 20.46 2.13
C SER A 35 1.43 21.31 0.92
N TYR A 36 1.91 20.97 -0.28
CA TYR A 36 1.56 21.68 -1.50
C TYR A 36 0.06 21.61 -1.76
N ALA A 37 -0.54 20.43 -1.52
CA ALA A 37 -1.97 20.22 -1.58
C ALA A 37 -2.72 21.17 -0.63
N ASP A 38 -2.30 21.26 0.64
CA ASP A 38 -2.90 22.18 1.61
C ASP A 38 -2.75 23.64 1.18
N CYS A 39 -1.56 24.05 0.71
CA CYS A 39 -1.32 25.41 0.22
C CYS A 39 -2.21 25.75 -0.97
N ARG A 40 -2.45 24.79 -1.87
CA ARG A 40 -3.37 24.94 -3.00
C ARG A 40 -4.83 25.02 -2.55
N SER A 41 -5.24 24.23 -1.56
CA SER A 41 -6.57 24.37 -0.93
C SER A 41 -6.75 25.74 -0.27
N VAL A 42 -5.73 26.25 0.41
CA VAL A 42 -5.74 27.61 1.00
C VAL A 42 -5.85 28.67 -0.09
N TYR A 43 -5.11 28.52 -1.20
CA TYR A 43 -5.23 29.41 -2.36
C TYR A 43 -6.67 29.49 -2.88
N TYR A 44 -7.31 28.34 -3.14
CA TYR A 44 -8.70 28.32 -3.62
C TYR A 44 -9.66 28.93 -2.60
N ALA A 45 -9.48 28.66 -1.30
CA ALA A 45 -10.30 29.27 -0.25
C ALA A 45 -10.16 30.81 -0.21
N ILE A 46 -8.95 31.34 -0.40
CA ILE A 46 -8.71 32.79 -0.50
C ILE A 46 -9.38 33.35 -1.75
N VAL A 47 -9.22 32.70 -2.91
CA VAL A 47 -9.84 33.14 -4.18
C VAL A 47 -11.38 33.14 -4.07
N ASP A 48 -11.96 32.13 -3.43
CA ASP A 48 -13.40 32.04 -3.19
C ASP A 48 -13.89 33.17 -2.29
N LEU A 49 -13.16 33.47 -1.20
CA LEU A 49 -13.50 34.58 -0.31
C LEU A 49 -13.38 35.93 -1.02
N LEU A 50 -12.32 36.15 -1.80
CA LEU A 50 -12.16 37.39 -2.59
C LEU A 50 -13.24 37.52 -3.67
N SER A 51 -13.71 36.40 -4.22
CA SER A 51 -14.79 36.37 -5.22
C SER A 51 -16.16 36.76 -4.65
N THR A 52 -16.33 36.83 -3.32
CA THR A 52 -17.55 37.41 -2.73
C THR A 52 -17.62 38.92 -2.93
N ILE A 53 -16.50 39.58 -3.17
CA ILE A 53 -16.43 41.01 -3.47
C ILE A 53 -16.76 41.22 -4.96
N PRO A 54 -17.87 41.89 -5.31
CA PRO A 54 -18.34 41.98 -6.71
C PRO A 54 -17.33 42.59 -7.68
N GLU A 55 -16.48 43.52 -7.22
CA GLU A 55 -15.43 44.13 -8.04
C GLU A 55 -14.28 43.18 -8.39
N LEU A 56 -13.95 42.24 -7.51
CA LEU A 56 -12.83 41.32 -7.69
C LEU A 56 -13.25 40.04 -8.41
N LYS A 57 -14.54 39.69 -8.34
CA LYS A 57 -15.09 38.48 -8.96
C LYS A 57 -14.71 38.33 -10.44
N GLN A 58 -14.74 39.42 -11.22
CA GLN A 58 -14.38 39.38 -12.65
C GLN A 58 -12.90 39.05 -12.89
N ASN A 59 -12.00 39.36 -11.95
CA ASN A 59 -10.56 39.09 -12.10
C ASN A 59 -10.23 37.61 -11.84
N PHE A 60 -11.05 36.91 -11.05
CA PHE A 60 -10.81 35.51 -10.65
C PHE A 60 -11.66 34.47 -11.38
N GLN A 61 -12.63 34.89 -12.21
CA GLN A 61 -13.53 34.01 -12.97
C GLN A 61 -12.81 33.00 -13.90
N GLY A 62 -11.56 33.26 -14.30
CA GLY A 62 -10.73 32.32 -15.08
C GLY A 62 -9.89 31.33 -14.26
N TYR A 63 -9.74 31.55 -12.94
CA TYR A 63 -8.89 30.75 -12.04
C TYR A 63 -9.69 29.75 -11.18
N ASN A 64 -11.02 29.81 -11.25
CA ASN A 64 -11.92 28.84 -10.60
C ASN A 64 -12.11 27.55 -11.42
N SER A 65 -11.58 27.53 -12.65
CA SER A 65 -11.44 26.29 -13.41
C SER A 65 -10.11 25.68 -12.99
N THR A 66 -10.08 24.40 -12.62
CA THR A 66 -8.84 23.62 -12.60
C THR A 66 -8.23 23.64 -13.99
N SER A 67 -7.53 24.71 -14.35
CA SER A 67 -6.74 24.72 -15.55
C SER A 67 -5.55 23.85 -15.23
N ASP A 68 -5.62 22.58 -15.63
CA ASP A 68 -4.44 21.74 -15.90
C ASP A 68 -3.67 22.39 -17.06
N THR A 69 -3.19 23.61 -16.89
CA THR A 69 -2.10 24.11 -17.71
C THR A 69 -0.93 23.21 -17.38
N VAL A 70 -0.47 22.45 -18.37
CA VAL A 70 0.73 21.63 -18.25
C VAL A 70 1.88 22.58 -17.87
N GLU A 71 2.24 22.59 -16.59
CA GLU A 71 3.37 23.37 -16.09
C GLU A 71 4.63 22.84 -16.76
N THR A 72 5.43 23.76 -17.31
CA THR A 72 6.69 23.40 -17.97
C THR A 72 7.80 23.27 -16.94
N GLU A 73 8.88 22.55 -17.28
CA GLU A 73 10.09 22.49 -16.45
C GLU A 73 10.59 23.88 -16.03
N LEU A 74 10.48 24.86 -16.94
CA LEU A 74 10.88 26.24 -16.69
C LEU A 74 10.03 26.89 -15.58
N ASP A 75 8.77 26.50 -15.45
CA ASP A 75 7.87 26.98 -14.41
C ASP A 75 8.23 26.38 -13.04
N TYR A 76 8.49 25.06 -12.99
CA TYR A 76 8.92 24.38 -11.77
C TYR A 76 10.28 24.87 -11.24
N SER A 77 11.23 25.17 -12.13
CA SER A 77 12.59 25.61 -11.75
C SER A 77 12.62 26.91 -10.92
N ARG A 78 11.52 27.66 -10.89
CA ARG A 78 11.38 28.90 -10.14
C ARG A 78 10.79 28.70 -8.74
N SER A 79 10.19 27.53 -8.48
CA SER A 79 9.60 27.24 -7.17
C SER A 79 10.70 27.10 -6.11
N PRO A 80 10.47 27.57 -4.87
CA PRO A 80 11.41 27.38 -3.76
C PRO A 80 11.72 25.91 -3.47
N ASP A 81 10.74 25.02 -3.64
CA ASP A 81 10.92 23.58 -3.44
C ASP A 81 11.96 22.99 -4.39
N TRP A 82 12.05 23.50 -5.61
CA TRP A 82 13.07 23.08 -6.56
C TRP A 82 14.49 23.34 -6.04
N TYR A 83 14.72 24.52 -5.47
CA TYR A 83 16.00 24.86 -4.85
C TYR A 83 16.26 24.05 -3.59
N LEU A 84 15.24 23.80 -2.77
CA LEU A 84 15.35 22.97 -1.58
C LEU A 84 15.69 21.52 -1.94
N LEU A 85 15.09 20.95 -2.99
CA LEU A 85 15.44 19.64 -3.52
C LEU A 85 16.91 19.62 -3.94
N LYS A 86 17.35 20.60 -4.73
CA LYS A 86 18.74 20.72 -5.18
C LYS A 86 19.73 20.76 -4.02
N ILE A 87 19.43 21.54 -2.97
CA ILE A 87 20.29 21.66 -1.79
C ILE A 87 20.31 20.36 -0.99
N LYS A 88 19.14 19.82 -0.64
CA LYS A 88 19.02 18.67 0.27
C LYS A 88 19.49 17.37 -0.38
N LEU A 89 19.10 17.11 -1.62
CA LEU A 89 19.59 15.95 -2.37
C LEU A 89 21.07 16.09 -2.74
N GLY A 90 21.48 17.28 -3.19
CA GLY A 90 22.88 17.56 -3.51
C GLY A 90 23.85 17.35 -2.35
N TYR A 91 23.41 17.61 -1.10
CA TYR A 91 24.19 17.28 0.10
C TYR A 91 24.49 15.78 0.22
N PHE A 92 23.52 14.91 -0.05
CA PHE A 92 23.73 13.46 0.03
C PHE A 92 24.50 12.92 -1.19
N GLU A 93 24.35 13.54 -2.36
CA GLU A 93 25.15 13.24 -3.54
C GLU A 93 26.64 13.56 -3.35
N SER A 94 26.94 14.75 -2.83
CA SER A 94 28.33 15.14 -2.53
C SER A 94 28.95 14.23 -1.49
N ARG A 95 28.18 13.87 -0.45
CA ARG A 95 28.63 12.95 0.61
C ARG A 95 28.91 11.55 0.09
N GLN A 96 28.08 11.01 -0.80
CA GLN A 96 28.33 9.71 -1.41
C GLN A 96 29.67 9.74 -2.18
N SER A 97 29.91 10.82 -2.92
CA SER A 97 31.08 10.96 -3.81
C SER A 97 32.40 11.20 -3.05
N ASN A 98 32.33 11.51 -1.75
CA ASN A 98 33.49 11.81 -0.94
C ASN A 98 33.95 10.59 -0.12
N ASP A 99 34.93 9.85 -0.66
CA ASP A 99 35.45 8.63 -0.03
C ASP A 99 36.20 8.88 1.29
N GLN A 100 36.69 10.11 1.55
CA GLN A 100 37.35 10.47 2.80
C GLN A 100 36.34 10.66 3.96
N GLU A 101 35.19 11.29 3.69
CA GLU A 101 34.08 11.42 4.66
C GLU A 101 33.26 10.12 4.83
N CYS A 102 33.43 9.15 3.93
CA CYS A 102 32.79 7.84 4.03
C CYS A 102 33.51 6.87 4.99
N ASN A 103 34.83 7.02 5.18
CA ASN A 103 35.65 6.10 5.99
C ASN A 103 35.82 6.53 7.45
N TRP A 104 35.78 7.83 7.75
CA TRP A 104 35.44 8.29 9.10
C TRP A 104 33.93 8.09 9.21
N GLY A 105 33.52 7.00 9.86
CA GLY A 105 32.13 6.54 9.88
C GLY A 105 31.13 7.67 10.13
N LEU A 106 29.88 7.46 9.74
CA LEU A 106 28.73 8.38 9.82
C LEU A 106 28.41 8.91 11.25
N HIS A 107 29.42 9.23 12.06
CA HIS A 107 29.45 9.10 13.51
C HIS A 107 30.10 10.27 14.22
N GLU A 108 30.61 11.28 13.51
CA GLU A 108 30.92 12.57 14.15
C GLU A 108 29.65 13.40 14.37
N ASP A 109 28.64 13.33 13.48
CA ASP A 109 27.37 14.08 13.61
C ASP A 109 26.11 13.24 13.28
N ARG A 110 25.88 12.13 13.99
CA ARG A 110 24.69 11.27 13.75
C ARG A 110 23.37 12.03 13.83
N HIS A 111 23.28 12.98 14.77
CA HIS A 111 22.08 13.80 14.96
C HIS A 111 21.81 14.72 13.78
N ASP A 112 22.83 15.40 13.24
CA ASP A 112 22.70 16.27 12.06
C ASP A 112 22.26 15.46 10.83
N ILE A 113 22.83 14.27 10.61
CA ILE A 113 22.43 13.41 9.48
C ILE A 113 20.96 13.01 9.60
N ILE A 114 20.52 12.59 10.80
CA ILE A 114 19.13 12.22 11.05
C ILE A 114 18.20 13.41 10.83
N GLU A 115 18.60 14.61 11.29
CA GLU A 115 17.83 15.85 11.11
C GLU A 115 17.71 16.21 9.63
N ARG A 116 18.82 16.23 8.88
CA ARG A 116 18.81 16.48 7.42
C ARG A 116 17.97 15.47 6.65
N LEU A 117 18.01 14.19 7.03
CA LEU A 117 17.16 13.16 6.42
C LEU A 117 15.69 13.34 6.80
N ASN A 118 15.37 13.79 8.01
CA ASN A 118 14.00 14.13 8.38
C ASN A 118 13.48 15.31 7.56
N GLU A 119 14.29 16.35 7.41
CA GLU A 119 13.96 17.50 6.57
C GLU A 119 13.78 17.11 5.10
N LEU A 120 14.63 16.24 4.57
CA LEU A 120 14.49 15.70 3.21
C LEU A 120 13.18 14.93 3.08
N ASN A 121 12.89 14.00 4.00
CA ASN A 121 11.65 13.24 3.98
C ASN A 121 10.43 14.16 4.05
N THR A 122 10.44 15.16 4.94
CA THR A 122 9.35 16.13 5.06
C THR A 122 9.18 16.95 3.79
N LEU A 123 10.26 17.37 3.13
CA LEU A 123 10.19 18.06 1.85
C LEU A 123 9.55 17.16 0.78
N LEU A 124 10.04 15.92 0.64
CA LEU A 124 9.54 14.97 -0.37
C LEU A 124 8.07 14.61 -0.15
N GLU A 125 7.61 14.48 1.09
CA GLU A 125 6.21 14.20 1.42
C GLU A 125 5.28 15.39 1.15
N LYS A 126 5.79 16.61 1.29
CA LYS A 126 4.98 17.82 1.21
C LYS A 126 5.01 18.50 -0.14
N ALA A 127 6.07 18.31 -0.94
CA ALA A 127 6.26 19.01 -2.22
C ALA A 127 5.21 18.62 -3.25
N ASP A 128 5.08 19.43 -4.31
CA ASP A 128 4.27 19.03 -5.46
C ASP A 128 4.87 17.75 -6.09
N PRO A 129 4.13 16.63 -6.13
CA PRO A 129 4.59 15.40 -6.77
C PRO A 129 5.13 15.62 -8.18
N LYS A 130 4.45 16.44 -9.00
CA LYS A 130 4.83 16.70 -10.39
C LYS A 130 6.17 17.42 -10.48
N LEU A 131 6.41 18.38 -9.60
CA LEU A 131 7.68 19.10 -9.49
C LEU A 131 8.82 18.14 -9.14
N VAL A 132 8.63 17.28 -8.13
CA VAL A 132 9.66 16.32 -7.71
C VAL A 132 9.99 15.36 -8.86
N VAL A 133 8.97 14.82 -9.54
CA VAL A 133 9.16 13.94 -10.70
C VAL A 133 9.91 14.65 -11.83
N CYS A 134 9.53 15.90 -12.14
CA CYS A 134 10.22 16.71 -13.15
C CYS A 134 11.71 16.92 -12.79
N TYR A 135 11.99 17.27 -11.54
CA TYR A 135 13.36 17.43 -11.03
C TYR A 135 14.18 16.14 -11.19
N LEU A 136 13.64 14.99 -10.79
CA LEU A 136 14.34 13.68 -10.86
C LEU A 136 14.71 13.29 -12.29
N HIS A 137 13.80 13.52 -13.24
CA HIS A 137 14.08 13.27 -14.66
C HIS A 137 15.20 14.16 -15.19
N LEU A 138 15.21 15.45 -14.82
CA LEU A 138 16.25 16.39 -15.22
C LEU A 138 17.64 15.94 -14.71
N VAL A 139 17.73 15.53 -13.45
CA VAL A 139 18.98 15.05 -12.83
C VAL A 139 19.25 13.56 -13.08
N LYS A 140 18.48 12.92 -13.97
CA LYS A 140 18.64 11.53 -14.40
C LYS A 140 18.70 10.53 -13.23
N PHE A 141 17.92 10.78 -12.19
CA PHE A 141 17.83 9.92 -11.00
C PHE A 141 19.15 9.70 -10.24
N LEU A 142 20.19 10.52 -10.47
CA LEU A 142 21.45 10.47 -9.73
C LEU A 142 21.26 10.57 -8.20
N PRO A 143 20.37 11.44 -7.66
CA PRO A 143 20.13 11.48 -6.23
C PRO A 143 19.61 10.16 -5.64
N VAL A 144 18.78 9.42 -6.40
CA VAL A 144 18.25 8.12 -5.96
C VAL A 144 19.41 7.14 -5.80
N LEU A 145 20.30 7.05 -6.79
CA LEU A 145 21.48 6.19 -6.74
C LEU A 145 22.42 6.58 -5.59
N SER A 146 22.59 7.87 -5.33
CA SER A 146 23.41 8.36 -4.21
C SER A 146 22.86 7.93 -2.85
N LEU A 147 21.54 8.08 -2.63
CA LEU A 147 20.87 7.61 -1.41
C LEU A 147 21.00 6.08 -1.25
N VAL A 148 20.88 5.33 -2.34
CA VAL A 148 21.10 3.87 -2.36
C VAL A 148 22.54 3.51 -2.01
N GLY A 149 23.52 4.23 -2.55
CA GLY A 149 24.94 4.03 -2.24
C GLY A 149 25.26 4.32 -0.77
N LEU A 150 24.66 5.38 -0.20
CA LEU A 150 24.77 5.69 1.23
C LEU A 150 24.12 4.60 2.09
N TYR A 151 22.96 4.07 1.69
CA TYR A 151 22.27 3.00 2.42
C TYR A 151 23.13 1.74 2.57
N GLN A 152 23.95 1.40 1.56
CA GLN A 152 24.84 0.23 1.59
C GLN A 152 26.03 0.41 2.54
N ARG A 153 26.54 1.65 2.66
CA ARG A 153 27.71 1.95 3.51
C ARG A 153 27.32 2.19 4.97
N GLU A 154 26.06 2.56 5.23
CA GLU A 154 25.56 2.85 6.57
C GLU A 154 25.29 1.59 7.39
N THR A 155 25.66 1.63 8.67
CA THR A 155 25.48 0.53 9.63
C THR A 155 24.40 0.84 10.67
N VAL A 156 24.06 2.13 10.88
CA VAL A 156 23.09 2.56 11.87
C VAL A 156 21.67 2.47 11.31
N ASN A 157 20.90 1.50 11.79
CA ASN A 157 19.51 1.23 11.36
C ASN A 157 18.61 2.48 11.33
N LYS A 158 18.78 3.42 12.27
CA LYS A 158 18.00 4.67 12.29
C LYS A 158 18.28 5.60 11.11
N ILE A 159 19.52 5.62 10.60
CA ILE A 159 19.89 6.39 9.41
C ILE A 159 19.46 5.61 8.16
N ARG A 160 19.72 4.29 8.14
CA ARG A 160 19.27 3.39 7.06
C ARG A 160 17.78 3.48 6.82
N SER A 161 16.97 3.50 7.90
CA SER A 161 15.52 3.60 7.78
C SER A 161 15.08 4.93 7.17
N LYS A 162 15.73 6.03 7.52
CA LYS A 162 15.42 7.35 6.98
C LYS A 162 15.84 7.49 5.52
N LEU A 163 16.99 6.92 5.13
CA LEU A 163 17.42 6.79 3.74
C LEU A 163 16.43 5.96 2.92
N LEU A 164 16.09 4.76 3.41
CA LEU A 164 15.16 3.86 2.73
C LEU A 164 13.77 4.48 2.59
N ARG A 165 13.34 5.27 3.58
CA ARG A 165 12.09 6.03 3.53
C ARG A 165 12.14 7.13 2.47
N SER A 166 13.25 7.87 2.33
CA SER A 166 13.42 8.85 1.25
C SER A 166 13.32 8.17 -0.11
N VAL A 167 14.04 7.05 -0.31
CA VAL A 167 13.97 6.27 -1.55
C VAL A 167 12.56 5.71 -1.77
N GLY A 168 11.88 5.25 -0.72
CA GLY A 168 10.50 4.76 -0.78
C GLY A 168 9.50 5.82 -1.24
N ILE A 169 9.61 7.06 -0.73
CA ILE A 169 8.79 8.20 -1.17
C ILE A 169 9.03 8.46 -2.65
N LEU A 170 10.30 8.54 -3.09
CA LEU A 170 10.65 8.75 -4.50
C LEU A 170 10.11 7.63 -5.40
N CYS A 171 10.18 6.37 -4.97
CA CYS A 171 9.58 5.23 -5.67
C CYS A 171 8.05 5.30 -5.76
N SER A 172 7.40 5.89 -4.76
CA SER A 172 5.94 6.08 -4.77
C SER A 172 5.49 7.24 -5.64
N LEU A 173 6.39 8.17 -5.97
CA LEU A 173 6.14 9.29 -6.88
C LEU A 173 6.36 8.92 -8.35
N ASP A 174 7.33 8.04 -8.64
CA ASP A 174 7.69 7.69 -10.01
C ASP A 174 8.18 6.24 -10.15
N SER A 175 7.51 5.48 -11.04
CA SER A 175 7.91 4.12 -11.43
C SER A 175 9.33 4.02 -11.99
N ALA A 176 9.90 5.11 -12.53
CA ALA A 176 11.29 5.13 -12.96
C ALA A 176 12.27 4.94 -11.79
N CYS A 177 11.95 5.47 -10.60
CA CYS A 177 12.74 5.25 -9.39
C CYS A 177 12.72 3.77 -8.98
N ILE A 178 11.59 3.07 -9.15
CA ILE A 178 11.49 1.62 -8.93
C ILE A 178 12.44 0.87 -9.86
N ARG A 179 12.45 1.21 -11.16
CA ARG A 179 13.37 0.60 -12.14
C ARG A 179 14.83 0.86 -11.79
N VAL A 180 15.18 2.09 -11.37
CA VAL A 180 16.53 2.44 -10.91
C VAL A 180 16.93 1.63 -9.68
N CYS A 181 16.02 1.48 -8.70
CA CYS A 181 16.28 0.69 -7.50
C CYS A 181 16.44 -0.80 -7.80
N LEU A 182 15.60 -1.38 -8.65
CA LEU A 182 15.71 -2.77 -9.09
C LEU A 182 17.00 -3.03 -9.86
N GLY A 183 17.47 -2.06 -10.66
CA GLY A 183 18.75 -2.13 -11.36
C GLY A 183 19.99 -1.93 -10.48
N SER A 184 19.82 -1.58 -9.20
CA SER A 184 20.90 -1.37 -8.24
C SER A 184 21.15 -2.62 -7.38
N VAL A 185 22.17 -2.59 -6.51
CA VAL A 185 22.43 -3.66 -5.53
C VAL A 185 21.50 -3.59 -4.29
N LEU A 186 20.63 -2.57 -4.20
CA LEU A 186 19.71 -2.40 -3.06
C LEU A 186 18.84 -3.62 -2.78
N PRO A 187 18.17 -4.26 -3.77
CA PRO A 187 17.29 -5.39 -3.49
C PRO A 187 18.05 -6.57 -2.88
N THR A 188 19.22 -6.90 -3.43
CA THR A 188 20.06 -7.99 -2.91
C THR A 188 20.60 -7.71 -1.51
N GLU A 189 20.94 -6.45 -1.22
CA GLU A 189 21.40 -6.04 0.12
C GLU A 189 20.26 -6.15 1.15
N LEU A 190 19.04 -5.73 0.79
CA LEU A 190 17.86 -5.89 1.63
C LEU A 190 17.54 -7.37 1.88
N ILE A 191 17.65 -8.23 0.87
CA ILE A 191 17.44 -9.69 1.05
C ILE A 191 18.50 -10.28 1.99
N ARG A 192 19.77 -9.86 1.87
CA ARG A 192 20.86 -10.27 2.77
C ARG A 192 20.55 -9.90 4.22
N GLU A 193 20.06 -8.69 4.46
CA GLU A 193 19.62 -8.23 5.78
C GLU A 193 18.44 -9.02 6.33
N LEU A 194 17.44 -9.33 5.49
CA LEU A 194 16.31 -10.14 5.91
C LEU A 194 16.75 -11.55 6.32
N ARG A 195 17.70 -12.17 5.62
CA ARG A 195 18.24 -13.49 5.98
C ARG A 195 19.00 -13.48 7.30
N GLY A 196 19.72 -12.40 7.59
CA GLY A 196 20.47 -12.23 8.84
C GLY A 196 19.63 -11.70 10.02
N SER A 197 18.33 -11.50 9.82
CA SER A 197 17.49 -10.78 10.78
C SER A 197 17.07 -11.62 11.99
N SER A 198 16.82 -10.94 13.11
CA SER A 198 16.31 -11.49 14.37
C SER A 198 15.13 -10.65 14.90
N HIS A 199 14.44 -11.15 15.94
CA HIS A 199 13.26 -10.49 16.51
C HIS A 199 13.52 -9.10 17.12
N CYS A 200 14.76 -8.72 17.38
CA CYS A 200 15.11 -7.46 18.05
C CYS A 200 14.93 -6.19 17.18
N GLU A 201 14.69 -6.32 15.87
CA GLU A 201 14.69 -5.20 14.92
C GLU A 201 13.37 -5.03 14.13
N ILE A 202 12.25 -5.48 14.70
CA ILE A 202 10.95 -5.55 13.99
C ILE A 202 10.54 -4.28 13.24
N PRO A 203 10.59 -3.06 13.82
CA PRO A 203 10.19 -1.86 13.10
C PRO A 203 11.03 -1.61 11.83
N TYR A 204 12.34 -1.87 11.90
CA TYR A 204 13.23 -1.72 10.75
C TYR A 204 13.00 -2.82 9.71
N LEU A 205 12.72 -4.05 10.15
CA LEU A 205 12.35 -5.15 9.25
C LEU A 205 11.03 -4.88 8.53
N ALA A 206 10.03 -4.34 9.22
CA ALA A 206 8.75 -3.98 8.62
C ALA A 206 8.93 -2.96 7.49
N LEU A 207 9.76 -1.94 7.71
CA LEU A 207 10.11 -0.95 6.68
C LEU A 207 10.82 -1.58 5.47
N ARG A 208 11.79 -2.49 5.70
CA ARG A 208 12.49 -3.22 4.64
C ARG A 208 11.51 -4.09 3.82
N LEU A 209 10.62 -4.80 4.49
CA LEU A 209 9.59 -5.63 3.86
C LEU A 209 8.60 -4.78 3.06
N ARG A 210 8.13 -3.64 3.61
CA ARG A 210 7.28 -2.66 2.89
C ARG A 210 7.95 -2.18 1.61
N PHE A 211 9.21 -1.77 1.71
CA PHE A 211 9.96 -1.26 0.56
C PHE A 211 10.17 -2.33 -0.52
N LEU A 212 10.58 -3.54 -0.14
CA LEU A 212 10.71 -4.64 -1.11
C LEU A 212 9.37 -5.02 -1.72
N SER A 213 8.29 -5.02 -0.93
CA SER A 213 6.93 -5.28 -1.44
C SER A 213 6.54 -4.27 -2.51
N LEU A 214 6.82 -2.97 -2.30
CA LEU A 214 6.60 -1.91 -3.29
C LEU A 214 7.38 -2.17 -4.59
N LEU A 215 8.68 -2.49 -4.50
CA LEU A 215 9.51 -2.74 -5.68
C LEU A 215 9.02 -3.96 -6.47
N ILE A 216 8.67 -5.03 -5.76
CA ILE A 216 8.26 -6.29 -6.37
C ILE A 216 6.88 -6.15 -7.00
N SER A 217 5.88 -5.62 -6.29
CA SER A 217 4.50 -5.58 -6.76
C SER A 217 4.29 -4.69 -7.98
N GLN A 218 5.04 -3.59 -8.11
CA GLN A 218 4.90 -2.67 -9.24
C GLN A 218 5.76 -3.02 -10.46
N SER A 219 6.53 -4.11 -10.39
CA SER A 219 7.43 -4.51 -11.48
C SER A 219 6.82 -5.59 -12.37
N GLN A 220 7.06 -5.50 -13.69
CA GLN A 220 6.73 -6.58 -14.63
C GLN A 220 7.79 -7.68 -14.65
N THR A 221 9.06 -7.33 -14.36
CA THR A 221 10.19 -8.26 -14.33
C THR A 221 11.08 -7.96 -13.15
N LEU A 222 11.63 -9.02 -12.56
CA LEU A 222 12.63 -8.93 -11.51
C LEU A 222 14.02 -9.22 -12.08
N PRO A 223 15.08 -8.54 -11.58
CA PRO A 223 16.46 -8.94 -11.82
C PRO A 223 16.66 -10.42 -11.48
N VAL A 224 17.46 -11.12 -12.29
CA VAL A 224 17.66 -12.58 -12.16
C VAL A 224 18.16 -12.96 -10.76
N ASP A 225 19.09 -12.20 -10.20
CA ASP A 225 19.66 -12.47 -8.87
C ASP A 225 18.65 -12.23 -7.75
N LEU A 226 17.82 -11.18 -7.87
CA LEU A 226 16.72 -10.94 -6.95
C LEU A 226 15.73 -12.12 -7.02
N HIS A 227 15.25 -12.49 -8.21
CA HIS A 227 14.32 -13.60 -8.38
C HIS A 227 14.85 -14.92 -7.83
N LYS A 228 16.15 -15.22 -8.03
CA LYS A 228 16.80 -16.41 -7.44
C LYS A 228 16.86 -16.38 -5.92
N SER A 229 17.06 -15.20 -5.33
CA SER A 229 17.13 -15.01 -3.88
C SER A 229 15.78 -15.11 -3.16
N LEU A 230 14.67 -15.03 -3.90
CA LEU A 230 13.31 -15.24 -3.41
C LEU A 230 12.98 -16.74 -3.34
N ASP A 231 13.67 -17.46 -2.45
CA ASP A 231 13.60 -18.91 -2.34
C ASP A 231 12.86 -19.41 -1.08
N GLN A 232 12.74 -20.73 -0.97
CA GLN A 232 12.08 -21.40 0.14
C GLN A 232 12.75 -21.11 1.48
N GLU A 233 14.08 -20.96 1.52
CA GLU A 233 14.83 -20.73 2.75
C GLU A 233 14.50 -19.36 3.35
N LEU A 234 14.52 -18.31 2.53
CA LEU A 234 14.11 -16.97 2.93
C LEU A 234 12.68 -16.96 3.46
N PHE A 235 11.74 -17.55 2.73
CA PHE A 235 10.33 -17.55 3.13
C PHE A 235 10.10 -18.35 4.42
N THR A 236 10.78 -19.48 4.58
CA THR A 236 10.74 -20.28 5.81
C THR A 236 11.29 -19.49 7.00
N HIS A 237 12.39 -18.74 6.81
CA HIS A 237 12.95 -17.86 7.84
C HIS A 237 11.94 -16.78 8.29
N LEU A 238 11.33 -16.06 7.34
CA LEU A 238 10.35 -15.02 7.64
C LEU A 238 9.10 -15.57 8.33
N ILE A 239 8.60 -16.74 7.91
CA ILE A 239 7.47 -17.42 8.57
C ILE A 239 7.83 -17.78 10.02
N ASN A 240 9.05 -18.27 10.27
CA ASN A 240 9.50 -18.58 11.64
C ASN A 240 9.63 -17.33 12.51
N LEU A 241 9.98 -16.17 11.94
CA LEU A 241 10.06 -14.90 12.68
C LEU A 241 8.69 -14.41 13.16
N CYS A 242 7.61 -14.83 12.49
CA CYS A 242 6.24 -14.53 12.91
C CYS A 242 5.68 -15.52 13.93
N ASP A 243 6.38 -16.62 14.22
CA ASP A 243 5.88 -17.69 15.08
C ASP A 243 6.02 -17.31 16.56
N THR A 244 4.92 -16.84 17.16
CA THR A 244 4.85 -16.48 18.58
C THR A 244 4.75 -17.69 19.51
N SER A 245 4.55 -18.91 18.98
CA SER A 245 4.42 -20.12 19.82
C SER A 245 5.70 -20.45 20.58
N LYS A 246 6.88 -20.12 20.02
CA LYS A 246 8.19 -20.38 20.62
C LYS A 246 8.51 -19.51 21.84
N GLN A 247 7.89 -18.34 21.97
CA GLN A 247 8.09 -17.46 23.13
C GLN A 247 7.30 -17.93 24.36
N LYS A 248 6.12 -18.55 24.15
CA LYS A 248 5.33 -19.15 25.24
C LYS A 248 6.02 -20.35 25.87
N SER A 249 6.77 -21.15 25.11
CA SER A 249 7.50 -22.31 25.66
C SER A 249 8.66 -21.94 26.57
N SER A 250 9.39 -20.86 26.27
CA SER A 250 10.52 -20.39 27.09
C SER A 250 10.12 -19.83 28.46
N LEU A 251 8.85 -19.45 28.65
CA LEU A 251 8.33 -18.97 29.93
C LEU A 251 7.92 -20.11 30.86
N ILE A 252 7.42 -21.21 30.30
CA ILE A 252 7.01 -22.42 31.06
C ILE A 252 8.25 -23.09 31.70
N ASP A 253 9.43 -22.98 31.08
CA ASP A 253 10.68 -23.52 31.64
C ASP A 253 11.26 -22.66 32.78
N LEU A 254 10.91 -21.37 32.87
CA LEU A 254 11.32 -20.50 33.99
C LEU A 254 10.34 -20.53 35.18
N GLU A 255 9.05 -20.71 34.94
CA GLU A 255 8.05 -20.81 36.02
C GLU A 255 8.16 -22.10 36.84
N ASN A 256 8.87 -23.11 36.33
CA ASN A 256 9.11 -24.37 37.05
C ASN A 256 10.30 -24.34 38.04
N HIS A 257 10.97 -23.19 38.18
CA HIS A 257 12.09 -23.03 39.12
C HIS A 257 12.00 -21.75 39.97
N SER A 258 10.99 -21.63 40.84
CA SER A 258 11.13 -21.14 42.22
C SER A 258 9.76 -20.96 42.91
N PRO A 259 9.56 -21.42 44.17
CA PRO A 259 8.36 -21.09 44.94
C PRO A 259 8.61 -19.84 45.79
N GLY A 260 7.77 -18.81 45.66
CA GLY A 260 7.76 -17.71 46.63
C GLY A 260 7.12 -16.42 46.13
N ASN A 261 5.86 -16.22 46.51
CA ASN A 261 5.10 -14.98 46.38
C ASN A 261 5.91 -13.72 46.75
N GLN A 262 5.76 -12.66 45.93
CA GLN A 262 5.43 -11.32 46.42
C GLN A 262 4.89 -10.46 45.26
N ILE A 263 3.60 -10.16 45.33
CA ILE A 263 2.90 -9.19 44.49
C ILE A 263 3.40 -7.80 44.93
N LEU A 264 4.13 -7.11 44.05
CA LEU A 264 4.30 -5.66 44.12
C LEU A 264 3.53 -5.05 42.95
N VAL A 265 2.44 -4.35 43.27
CA VAL A 265 1.70 -3.52 42.31
C VAL A 265 2.58 -2.31 41.99
N THR A 266 3.11 -2.24 40.77
CA THR A 266 3.62 -1.01 40.18
C THR A 266 2.84 -0.72 38.90
N ASP A 267 2.13 0.41 38.88
CA ASP A 267 1.54 1.02 37.70
C ASP A 267 2.63 1.29 36.64
N GLY A 268 2.82 0.32 35.76
CA GLY A 268 3.63 0.40 34.56
C GLY A 268 3.13 -0.70 33.64
N LEU A 269 2.57 -0.31 32.48
CA LEU A 269 2.17 -1.26 31.44
C LEU A 269 3.33 -2.22 31.16
N ASP A 270 3.06 -3.52 31.28
CA ASP A 270 4.04 -4.58 31.14
C ASP A 270 4.74 -4.47 29.77
N PRO A 271 6.09 -4.47 29.69
CA PRO A 271 6.81 -4.45 28.41
C PRO A 271 6.44 -5.62 27.47
N PHE A 272 5.86 -6.69 28.03
CA PHE A 272 5.44 -7.89 27.30
C PHE A 272 4.13 -7.70 26.51
N GLU A 273 3.15 -6.95 27.01
CA GLU A 273 1.91 -6.68 26.25
C GLU A 273 2.17 -5.80 25.02
N GLN A 274 3.16 -4.92 25.07
CA GLN A 274 3.59 -4.11 23.92
C GLN A 274 4.30 -4.93 22.85
N ASN A 275 5.02 -5.99 23.24
CA ASN A 275 5.77 -6.85 22.34
C ASN A 275 4.84 -7.75 21.51
N ASP A 276 3.84 -8.38 22.12
CA ASP A 276 2.89 -9.26 21.41
C ASP A 276 2.11 -8.51 20.31
N GLY A 277 1.74 -7.25 20.57
CA GLY A 277 1.11 -6.39 19.57
C GLY A 277 2.00 -6.10 18.36
N GLN A 278 3.30 -5.88 18.57
CA GLN A 278 4.26 -5.62 17.49
C GLN A 278 4.52 -6.86 16.63
N TYR A 279 4.62 -8.06 17.23
CA TYR A 279 4.78 -9.31 16.47
C TYR A 279 3.57 -9.60 15.58
N TYR A 280 2.37 -9.38 16.13
CA TYR A 280 1.14 -9.52 15.36
C TYR A 280 1.10 -8.52 14.20
N MET A 281 1.41 -7.24 14.43
CA MET A 281 1.48 -6.24 13.35
C MET A 281 2.58 -6.58 12.32
N PHE A 282 3.72 -7.12 12.76
CA PHE A 282 4.81 -7.53 11.89
C PHE A 282 4.43 -8.67 10.95
N SER A 283 3.55 -9.57 11.39
CA SER A 283 3.06 -10.67 10.55
C SER A 283 2.37 -10.17 9.27
N TYR A 284 1.71 -9.01 9.32
CA TYR A 284 1.14 -8.35 8.14
C TYR A 284 2.20 -7.86 7.15
N ALA A 285 3.37 -7.41 7.64
CA ALA A 285 4.51 -7.02 6.79
C ALA A 285 5.12 -8.22 6.09
N VAL A 286 5.25 -9.35 6.80
CA VAL A 286 5.70 -10.60 6.19
C VAL A 286 4.67 -11.11 5.19
N ALA A 287 3.37 -11.10 5.53
CA ALA A 287 2.31 -11.51 4.62
C ALA A 287 2.30 -10.68 3.32
N LEU A 288 2.47 -9.36 3.44
CA LEU A 288 2.55 -8.44 2.30
C LEU A 288 3.70 -8.82 1.37
N PHE A 289 4.89 -9.02 1.94
CA PHE A 289 6.07 -9.37 1.18
C PHE A 289 5.97 -10.75 0.52
N LEU A 290 5.50 -11.76 1.25
CA LEU A 290 5.33 -13.12 0.71
C LEU A 290 4.32 -13.15 -0.44
N LEU A 291 3.22 -12.40 -0.31
CA LEU A 291 2.21 -12.28 -1.35
C LEU A 291 2.76 -11.55 -2.59
N ALA A 292 3.49 -10.45 -2.39
CA ALA A 292 4.18 -9.73 -3.46
C ALA A 292 5.22 -10.61 -4.17
N CYS A 293 5.97 -11.44 -3.43
CA CYS A 293 6.90 -12.40 -4.02
C CYS A 293 6.17 -13.46 -4.84
N ASN A 294 5.11 -14.06 -4.30
CA ASN A 294 4.33 -15.09 -5.00
C ASN A 294 3.70 -14.57 -6.29
N TRP A 295 3.45 -13.26 -6.40
CA TRP A 295 3.00 -12.61 -7.63
C TRP A 295 3.88 -12.96 -8.84
N HIS A 296 5.20 -13.06 -8.66
CA HIS A 296 6.18 -13.30 -9.72
C HIS A 296 6.48 -14.77 -10.01
N PHE A 297 6.06 -15.70 -9.13
CA PHE A 297 6.26 -17.13 -9.37
C PHE A 297 5.12 -17.73 -10.19
N CYS A 298 5.46 -18.74 -11.01
CA CYS A 298 4.56 -19.35 -11.96
C CYS A 298 3.20 -19.67 -11.35
N SER A 299 2.16 -19.09 -11.95
CA SER A 299 0.81 -19.55 -11.76
C SER A 299 0.65 -20.92 -12.42
N VAL A 300 -0.22 -21.77 -11.89
CA VAL A 300 -0.56 -23.09 -12.47
C VAL A 300 -1.02 -23.00 -13.94
N TYR A 301 -1.32 -21.78 -14.42
CA TYR A 301 -1.73 -21.44 -15.77
C TYR A 301 -0.61 -21.38 -16.81
N MET A 302 0.66 -21.47 -16.40
CA MET A 302 1.81 -21.67 -17.31
C MET A 302 2.05 -23.17 -17.64
N LEU A 303 1.61 -24.08 -16.77
CA LEU A 303 1.87 -25.52 -16.92
C LEU A 303 0.95 -26.20 -17.95
N ASN A 304 -0.19 -25.58 -18.28
CA ASN A 304 -1.15 -26.14 -19.24
C ASN A 304 -0.92 -25.70 -20.69
N SER A 305 0.10 -24.88 -20.98
CA SER A 305 0.39 -24.35 -22.32
C SER A 305 1.67 -24.88 -22.98
N SER A 306 2.45 -25.74 -22.30
CA SER A 306 3.65 -26.35 -22.87
C SER A 306 3.50 -27.87 -23.02
N GLU A 307 3.29 -28.32 -24.26
CA GLU A 307 3.36 -29.75 -24.68
C GLU A 307 4.80 -30.32 -24.64
N THR A 308 5.67 -29.79 -23.77
CA THR A 308 7.06 -30.26 -23.63
C THR A 308 7.40 -30.52 -22.16
N SER A 309 6.57 -31.33 -21.49
CA SER A 309 6.95 -31.94 -20.22
C SER A 309 7.94 -33.08 -20.48
N SER A 310 9.23 -32.77 -20.30
CA SER A 310 10.25 -33.78 -20.01
C SER A 310 9.79 -34.62 -18.80
N PRO A 311 9.89 -35.95 -18.82
CA PRO A 311 9.30 -36.84 -17.80
C PRO A 311 10.00 -36.80 -16.42
N ASN A 312 10.95 -35.87 -16.21
CA ASN A 312 11.76 -35.78 -14.98
C ASN A 312 11.65 -34.42 -14.24
N ALA A 313 10.54 -33.67 -14.39
CA ALA A 313 10.37 -32.41 -13.67
C ALA A 313 9.93 -32.62 -12.21
N THR A 314 10.92 -32.46 -11.32
CA THR A 314 10.86 -32.24 -9.87
C THR A 314 9.83 -31.20 -9.44
N ASP A 315 9.09 -31.47 -8.35
CA ASP A 315 8.14 -30.60 -7.61
C ASP A 315 8.01 -29.14 -8.11
N ASN A 316 6.97 -28.90 -8.93
CA ASN A 316 6.63 -27.61 -9.55
C ASN A 316 6.05 -26.57 -8.58
N LYS A 317 5.97 -26.86 -7.27
CA LYS A 317 5.48 -25.90 -6.27
C LYS A 317 6.36 -24.66 -6.21
N THR A 318 5.72 -23.50 -6.02
CA THR A 318 6.42 -22.22 -5.82
C THR A 318 7.24 -22.27 -4.53
N PRO A 319 8.30 -21.44 -4.40
CA PRO A 319 9.10 -21.44 -3.17
C PRO A 319 8.26 -21.12 -1.93
N LEU A 320 7.21 -20.31 -2.06
CA LEU A 320 6.28 -20.01 -0.97
C LEU A 320 5.50 -21.25 -0.56
N LEU A 321 4.90 -21.99 -1.50
CA LEU A 321 4.18 -23.23 -1.19
C LEU A 321 5.09 -24.26 -0.48
N LYS A 322 6.34 -24.39 -0.93
CA LYS A 322 7.33 -25.26 -0.28
C LYS A 322 7.66 -24.81 1.15
N ALA A 323 7.75 -23.50 1.39
CA ALA A 323 7.98 -22.96 2.74
C ALA A 323 6.78 -23.20 3.68
N LEU A 324 5.54 -23.05 3.17
CA LEU A 324 4.33 -23.32 3.94
C LEU A 324 4.25 -24.78 4.37
N LEU A 325 4.55 -25.72 3.46
CA LEU A 325 4.63 -27.15 3.77
C LEU A 325 5.75 -27.50 4.75
N ALA A 326 6.88 -26.80 4.69
CA ALA A 326 7.98 -27.00 5.63
C ALA A 326 7.65 -26.52 7.05
N LYS A 327 6.71 -25.57 7.20
CA LYS A 327 6.31 -24.95 8.48
C LYS A 327 4.79 -24.78 8.60
N PRO A 328 4.00 -25.87 8.64
CA PRO A 328 2.54 -25.78 8.59
C PRO A 328 1.94 -25.03 9.80
N VAL A 329 2.49 -25.24 11.00
CA VAL A 329 2.01 -24.59 12.24
C VAL A 329 2.30 -23.09 12.21
N SER A 330 3.54 -22.70 11.93
CA SER A 330 3.97 -21.29 11.87
C SER A 330 3.31 -20.52 10.72
N SER A 331 2.86 -21.23 9.67
CA SER A 331 2.17 -20.64 8.51
C SER A 331 0.71 -20.26 8.78
N ARG A 332 0.14 -20.69 9.91
CA ARG A 332 -1.29 -20.51 10.21
C ARG A 332 -1.71 -19.04 10.19
N LEU A 333 -0.95 -18.17 10.85
CA LEU A 333 -1.26 -16.74 10.92
C LEU A 333 -1.25 -16.08 9.52
N PHE A 334 -0.29 -16.47 8.67
CA PHE A 334 -0.24 -16.00 7.29
C PHE A 334 -1.50 -16.42 6.51
N LEU A 335 -1.91 -17.69 6.60
CA LEU A 335 -3.11 -18.19 5.92
C LEU A 335 -4.39 -17.52 6.43
N GLU A 336 -4.51 -17.29 7.75
CA GLU A 336 -5.62 -16.55 8.36
C GLU A 336 -5.72 -15.11 7.81
N ILE A 337 -4.59 -14.40 7.71
CA ILE A 337 -4.53 -13.07 7.10
C ILE A 337 -5.01 -13.10 5.65
N ILE A 338 -4.53 -14.05 4.84
CA ILE A 338 -4.96 -14.21 3.43
C ILE A 338 -6.47 -14.43 3.33
N ILE A 339 -7.06 -15.30 4.17
CA ILE A 339 -8.50 -15.59 4.14
C ILE A 339 -9.32 -14.35 4.54
N GLN A 340 -8.91 -13.64 5.59
CA GLN A 340 -9.55 -12.38 6.00
C GLN A 340 -9.53 -11.37 4.85
N THR A 341 -8.39 -11.23 4.17
CA THR A 341 -8.22 -10.32 3.03
C THR A 341 -9.13 -10.69 1.86
N PHE A 342 -9.24 -11.99 1.55
CA PHE A 342 -10.12 -12.49 0.52
C PHE A 342 -11.59 -12.13 0.81
N ASN A 343 -12.00 -12.21 2.09
CA ASN A 343 -13.32 -11.79 2.54
C ASN A 343 -13.56 -10.28 2.40
N TYR A 344 -12.51 -9.44 2.57
CA TYR A 344 -12.60 -7.98 2.39
C TYR A 344 -12.47 -7.49 0.95
N HIS A 345 -12.12 -8.38 0.00
CA HIS A 345 -12.03 -8.04 -1.42
C HIS A 345 -10.87 -7.08 -1.74
N LEU A 346 -9.84 -7.09 -0.90
CA LEU A 346 -8.70 -6.20 -1.02
C LEU A 346 -7.55 -6.85 -1.80
N ASP A 347 -6.69 -6.01 -2.37
CA ASP A 347 -5.40 -6.42 -2.91
C ASP A 347 -4.27 -5.55 -2.30
N PRO A 348 -3.69 -5.98 -1.16
CA PRO A 348 -2.82 -5.14 -0.36
C PRO A 348 -1.48 -4.85 -1.03
N ILE A 349 -1.00 -5.68 -1.96
CA ILE A 349 0.32 -5.49 -2.59
C ILE A 349 0.34 -4.28 -3.54
N PHE A 350 -0.82 -3.86 -4.05
CA PHE A 350 -0.97 -2.68 -4.92
C PHE A 350 -1.39 -1.41 -4.16
N MET A 351 -1.62 -1.52 -2.84
CA MET A 351 -1.96 -0.39 -1.97
C MET A 351 -0.72 0.20 -1.27
N VAL A 352 0.45 -0.41 -1.48
CA VAL A 352 1.72 0.01 -0.86
C VAL A 352 2.19 1.33 -1.47
N THR A 353 2.40 2.31 -0.61
CA THR A 353 2.99 3.61 -0.93
C THR A 353 3.81 4.08 0.26
N PHE A 354 4.69 5.05 0.09
CA PHE A 354 5.39 5.75 1.16
C PHE A 354 4.92 7.19 1.33
N LEU A 355 3.97 7.63 0.50
CA LEU A 355 3.35 8.93 0.61
C LEU A 355 2.47 9.00 1.86
N PRO A 356 2.35 10.19 2.48
CA PRO A 356 1.46 10.38 3.62
C PRO A 356 0.01 10.04 3.23
N SER A 357 -0.71 9.39 4.14
CA SER A 357 -2.14 9.11 3.99
C SER A 357 -2.93 10.18 4.74
N ASP A 358 -3.28 11.28 4.07
CA ASP A 358 -4.06 12.38 4.66
C ASP A 358 -5.56 12.06 4.84
N LYS A 359 -5.93 10.77 4.86
CA LYS A 359 -7.33 10.30 4.95
C LYS A 359 -8.12 10.82 6.15
N ASN A 360 -7.44 11.23 7.21
CA ASN A 360 -8.08 11.73 8.43
C ASN A 360 -8.16 13.27 8.50
N TYR A 361 -7.60 13.99 7.52
CA TYR A 361 -7.56 15.45 7.52
C TYR A 361 -7.94 16.01 6.14
N ASP A 362 -9.24 16.19 5.93
CA ASP A 362 -9.78 16.84 4.72
C ASP A 362 -9.69 18.37 4.87
N SER A 363 -8.49 18.90 4.60
CA SER A 363 -8.21 20.34 4.67
C SER A 363 -9.08 21.15 3.73
N ALA A 364 -9.39 20.61 2.54
CA ALA A 364 -10.25 21.25 1.56
C ALA A 364 -11.69 21.41 2.09
N ASN A 365 -12.27 20.37 2.70
CA ASN A 365 -13.59 20.46 3.31
C ASN A 365 -13.60 21.40 4.53
N ASN A 366 -12.58 21.36 5.39
CA ASN A 366 -12.46 22.29 6.52
C ASN A 366 -12.41 23.75 6.04
N LEU A 367 -11.61 24.04 5.01
CA LEU A 367 -11.51 25.37 4.42
C LEU A 367 -12.81 25.79 3.73
N THR A 368 -13.49 24.89 3.04
CA THR A 368 -14.80 25.14 2.41
C THR A 368 -15.87 25.46 3.45
N GLN A 369 -15.92 24.69 4.54
CA GLN A 369 -16.82 24.94 5.66
C GLN A 369 -16.52 26.29 6.33
N TRP A 370 -15.24 26.58 6.60
CA TRP A 370 -14.84 27.88 7.14
C TRP A 370 -15.21 29.05 6.21
N ALA A 371 -14.95 28.91 4.91
CA ALA A 371 -15.29 29.92 3.92
C ALA A 371 -16.80 30.19 3.86
N SER A 372 -17.65 29.19 4.18
CA SER A 372 -19.09 29.39 4.28
C SER A 372 -19.49 30.32 5.44
N PHE A 373 -18.78 30.25 6.56
CA PHE A 373 -18.99 31.11 7.74
C PHE A 373 -18.40 32.51 7.58
N ALA A 374 -17.25 32.63 6.89
CA ALA A 374 -16.49 33.88 6.78
C ALA A 374 -17.04 34.90 5.74
N ARG A 375 -18.16 34.62 5.08
CA ARG A 375 -18.72 35.51 4.03
C ARG A 375 -19.17 36.84 4.64
N PHE A 376 -18.72 37.95 4.04
CA PHE A 376 -18.91 39.33 4.54
C PHE A 376 -20.38 39.79 4.70
N ASP A 377 -21.35 39.11 4.11
CA ASP A 377 -22.79 39.47 4.14
C ASP A 377 -23.66 38.59 5.07
N ALA A 378 -23.07 37.71 5.89
CA ALA A 378 -23.86 36.75 6.66
C ALA A 378 -24.54 37.37 7.90
N THR A 379 -25.88 37.42 7.91
CA THR A 379 -26.64 37.61 9.15
C THR A 379 -26.62 36.33 9.97
N TRP A 380 -25.96 36.34 11.13
CA TRP A 380 -25.83 35.17 11.99
C TRP A 380 -27.15 34.85 12.71
N THR A 381 -27.60 33.59 12.60
CA THR A 381 -28.72 33.05 13.38
C THR A 381 -28.20 32.17 14.52
N THR A 382 -29.02 31.89 15.53
CA THR A 382 -28.67 30.95 16.63
C THR A 382 -28.33 29.54 16.12
N SER A 383 -28.92 29.12 15.00
CA SER A 383 -28.54 27.86 14.33
C SER A 383 -27.16 27.94 13.65
N SER A 384 -26.77 29.10 13.13
CA SER A 384 -25.45 29.33 12.51
C SER A 384 -24.33 29.31 13.55
N GLU A 385 -24.56 29.92 14.72
CA GLU A 385 -23.63 29.87 15.86
C GLU A 385 -23.41 28.44 16.35
N LYS A 386 -24.49 27.67 16.52
CA LYS A 386 -24.40 26.25 16.91
C LYS A 386 -23.62 25.42 15.88
N ASN A 387 -23.86 25.64 14.59
CA ASN A 387 -23.13 24.95 13.52
C ASN A 387 -21.63 25.28 13.54
N LEU A 388 -21.26 26.54 13.83
CA LEU A 388 -19.86 26.95 13.97
C LEU A 388 -19.21 26.28 15.19
N GLU A 389 -19.88 26.28 16.35
CA GLU A 389 -19.36 25.62 17.55
C GLU A 389 -19.14 24.12 17.33
N ASP A 390 -20.11 23.44 16.70
CA ASP A 390 -20.00 22.02 16.37
C ASP A 390 -18.86 21.75 15.37
N PHE A 391 -18.65 22.65 14.40
CA PHE A 391 -17.50 22.59 13.50
C PHE A 391 -16.18 22.76 14.24
N ILE A 392 -16.03 23.79 15.08
CA ILE A 392 -14.79 24.07 15.84
C ILE A 392 -14.44 22.89 16.75
N LYS A 393 -15.43 22.33 17.48
CA LYS A 393 -15.21 21.14 18.33
C LYS A 393 -14.70 19.95 17.52
N LYS A 394 -15.25 19.71 16.33
CA LYS A 394 -14.77 18.65 15.42
C LYS A 394 -13.37 18.94 14.89
N PHE A 395 -13.10 20.18 14.50
CA PHE A 395 -11.79 20.61 14.03
C PHE A 395 -10.71 20.41 15.10
N GLU A 396 -10.95 20.85 16.34
CA GLU A 396 -10.04 20.66 17.47
C GLU A 396 -9.80 19.18 17.75
N ALA A 397 -10.87 18.37 17.85
CA ALA A 397 -10.76 16.93 18.06
C ALA A 397 -9.90 16.25 16.99
N ASN A 398 -10.07 16.60 15.72
CA ASN A 398 -9.30 16.05 14.60
C ASN A 398 -7.84 16.52 14.62
N SER A 399 -7.56 17.74 15.08
CA SER A 399 -6.20 18.28 15.18
C SER A 399 -5.31 17.51 16.16
N HIS A 400 -5.91 16.98 17.24
CA HIS A 400 -5.25 16.17 18.25
C HIS A 400 -5.04 14.70 17.82
N LEU A 401 -5.75 14.24 16.79
CA LEU A 401 -5.68 12.88 16.25
C LEU A 401 -4.53 12.65 15.26
N ARG A 402 -3.60 13.61 15.08
CA ARG A 402 -2.35 13.41 14.32
C ARG A 402 -1.51 12.33 14.99
N LYS A 403 -1.87 11.06 14.77
CA LYS A 403 -1.04 9.90 15.07
C LYS A 403 0.26 10.02 14.31
N ASN A 404 1.31 9.45 14.88
CA ASN A 404 2.65 9.41 14.34
C ASN A 404 2.62 8.69 12.97
N ILE A 405 2.62 9.45 11.87
CA ILE A 405 2.43 8.99 10.47
C ILE A 405 3.55 8.03 10.00
N HIS A 406 4.52 7.73 10.85
CA HIS A 406 5.73 6.99 10.53
C HIS A 406 5.84 5.64 11.24
N ASN A 407 4.76 5.12 11.85
CA ASN A 407 4.75 3.73 12.33
C ASN A 407 4.45 2.78 11.16
N ASP A 408 5.50 2.15 10.62
CA ASP A 408 5.37 1.19 9.51
C ASP A 408 4.50 -0.02 9.87
N LEU A 409 4.48 -0.46 11.12
CA LEU A 409 3.67 -1.60 11.56
C LEU A 409 2.17 -1.28 11.49
N GLU A 410 1.77 -0.12 12.03
CA GLU A 410 0.38 0.36 11.96
C GLU A 410 -0.05 0.63 10.52
N TYR A 411 0.83 1.25 9.71
CA TYR A 411 0.55 1.50 8.30
C TYR A 411 0.27 0.20 7.56
N ILE A 412 1.17 -0.79 7.69
CA ILE A 412 1.04 -2.05 6.98
C ILE A 412 -0.20 -2.79 7.45
N GLN A 413 -0.45 -2.90 8.76
CA GLN A 413 -1.66 -3.52 9.29
C GLN A 413 -2.93 -2.86 8.72
N GLY A 414 -2.93 -1.52 8.62
CA GLY A 414 -4.04 -0.76 8.06
C GLY A 414 -4.36 -1.08 6.59
N LEU A 415 -3.42 -1.63 5.83
CA LEU A 415 -3.68 -2.13 4.47
C LEU A 415 -4.64 -3.33 4.44
N TRP A 416 -4.75 -4.05 5.57
CA TRP A 416 -5.49 -5.30 5.67
C TRP A 416 -6.81 -5.18 6.43
N THR A 417 -6.88 -4.30 7.43
CA THR A 417 -7.99 -4.23 8.40
C THR A 417 -9.01 -3.13 8.12
N HIS A 418 -8.67 -2.15 7.29
CA HIS A 418 -9.55 -1.01 7.00
C HIS A 418 -10.09 -1.07 5.57
N ASN A 419 -11.39 -0.77 5.44
CA ASN A 419 -11.88 -0.05 4.27
C ASN A 419 -11.02 1.22 4.17
N VAL A 420 -10.02 1.17 3.31
CA VAL A 420 -9.61 2.34 2.55
C VAL A 420 -10.87 2.79 1.80
N GLY A 421 -11.76 3.49 2.51
CA GLY A 421 -12.98 4.06 1.98
C GLY A 421 -12.54 4.97 0.87
N GLN A 422 -12.84 4.56 -0.36
CA GLN A 422 -12.30 5.15 -1.57
C GLN A 422 -10.78 5.36 -1.45
N ALA A 423 -10.02 4.29 -1.65
CA ALA A 423 -8.83 4.51 -2.48
C ALA A 423 -9.44 5.17 -3.71
N THR A 424 -9.10 6.44 -3.94
CA THR A 424 -8.96 6.94 -5.31
C THR A 424 -8.33 5.76 -6.02
N GLU A 425 -9.10 5.11 -6.90
CA GLU A 425 -8.59 3.99 -7.67
C GLU A 425 -7.21 4.43 -8.11
N LEU A 426 -6.17 3.73 -7.67
CA LEU A 426 -4.89 3.94 -8.30
C LEU A 426 -5.20 3.49 -9.72
N ASP A 427 -5.49 4.45 -10.62
CA ASP A 427 -6.04 4.23 -11.97
C ASP A 427 -5.20 3.24 -12.80
N SER A 428 -4.01 2.89 -12.29
CA SER A 428 -3.19 1.79 -12.75
C SER A 428 -3.76 0.43 -12.33
N LYS A 429 -4.34 -0.28 -13.32
CA LYS A 429 -4.53 -1.73 -13.27
C LYS A 429 -3.27 -2.45 -12.76
N PRO A 430 -3.41 -3.58 -12.04
CA PRO A 430 -2.29 -4.33 -11.52
C PRO A 430 -1.32 -4.70 -12.64
N VAL A 431 -0.03 -4.48 -12.38
CA VAL A 431 1.03 -4.77 -13.33
C VAL A 431 1.31 -6.28 -13.28
N LEU A 432 0.80 -7.01 -14.28
CA LEU A 432 1.06 -8.44 -14.41
C LEU A 432 2.55 -8.70 -14.74
N PRO A 433 3.17 -9.75 -14.18
CA PRO A 433 4.51 -10.16 -14.58
C PRO A 433 4.58 -10.51 -16.06
N VAL A 434 5.73 -10.30 -16.71
CA VAL A 434 5.90 -10.54 -18.17
C VAL A 434 5.52 -11.95 -18.61
N ASN A 435 5.76 -12.94 -17.75
CA ASN A 435 5.46 -14.34 -18.03
C ASN A 435 4.09 -14.78 -17.49
N ALA A 436 3.24 -13.86 -17.05
CA ALA A 436 1.90 -14.21 -16.58
C ALA A 436 1.02 -14.66 -17.75
N SER A 437 0.31 -15.76 -17.56
CA SER A 437 -0.70 -16.21 -18.51
C SER A 437 -1.83 -15.17 -18.57
N PRO A 438 -2.48 -14.93 -19.73
CA PRO A 438 -3.69 -14.10 -19.79
C PRO A 438 -4.81 -14.63 -18.89
N ASN A 439 -4.69 -15.87 -18.42
CA ASN A 439 -5.63 -16.51 -17.51
C ASN A 439 -5.31 -16.33 -16.02
N THR A 440 -4.20 -15.68 -15.69
CA THR A 440 -3.78 -15.43 -14.30
C THR A 440 -4.74 -14.45 -13.64
N PRO A 441 -5.23 -14.72 -12.41
CA PRO A 441 -6.02 -13.76 -11.67
C PRO A 441 -5.30 -12.43 -11.53
N ASP A 442 -6.05 -11.36 -11.74
CA ASP A 442 -5.65 -9.96 -11.61
C ASP A 442 -5.52 -9.52 -10.15
N ASN A 443 -6.13 -10.27 -9.22
CA ASN A 443 -5.97 -10.10 -7.78
C ASN A 443 -4.94 -11.07 -7.20
N SER A 444 -3.95 -10.55 -6.48
CA SER A 444 -2.84 -11.31 -5.93
C SER A 444 -3.25 -12.35 -4.87
N VAL A 445 -4.26 -12.05 -4.06
CA VAL A 445 -4.84 -12.94 -3.06
C VAL A 445 -5.54 -14.12 -3.74
N VAL A 446 -6.36 -13.84 -4.77
CA VAL A 446 -7.03 -14.88 -5.56
C VAL A 446 -6.00 -15.75 -6.28
N LYS A 447 -4.96 -15.13 -6.88
CA LYS A 447 -3.85 -15.85 -7.53
C LYS A 447 -3.16 -16.79 -6.55
N PHE A 448 -2.83 -16.32 -5.34
CA PHE A 448 -2.21 -17.14 -4.31
C PHE A 448 -3.11 -18.29 -3.86
N LEU A 449 -4.40 -18.05 -3.61
CA LEU A 449 -5.35 -19.11 -3.24
C LEU A 449 -5.47 -20.17 -4.34
N CYS A 450 -5.49 -19.76 -5.61
CA CYS A 450 -5.43 -20.70 -6.72
C CYS A 450 -4.15 -21.55 -6.70
N ASP A 451 -2.98 -20.94 -6.50
CA ASP A 451 -1.72 -21.70 -6.38
C ASP A 451 -1.78 -22.68 -5.20
N LEU A 452 -2.32 -22.26 -4.05
CA LEU A 452 -2.46 -23.06 -2.84
C LEU A 452 -3.38 -24.28 -3.06
N PHE A 453 -4.54 -24.10 -3.70
CA PHE A 453 -5.48 -25.19 -3.97
C PHE A 453 -5.17 -25.97 -5.25
N SER A 454 -4.05 -25.69 -5.92
CA SER A 454 -3.62 -26.48 -7.07
C SER A 454 -2.99 -27.82 -6.69
N TYR A 455 -2.58 -28.00 -5.44
CA TYR A 455 -2.06 -29.26 -4.92
C TYR A 455 -2.82 -29.65 -3.64
N SER A 456 -3.04 -30.95 -3.46
CA SER A 456 -3.82 -31.47 -2.32
C SER A 456 -3.09 -31.34 -0.98
N ASP A 457 -1.75 -31.45 -0.97
CA ASP A 457 -0.92 -31.30 0.22
C ASP A 457 -0.90 -29.85 0.73
N THR A 458 -0.83 -28.86 -0.17
CA THR A 458 -0.92 -27.44 0.18
C THR A 458 -2.35 -27.02 0.52
N GLY A 459 -3.35 -27.56 -0.18
CA GLY A 459 -4.77 -27.34 0.16
C GLY A 459 -5.13 -27.88 1.54
N ALA A 460 -4.49 -28.97 1.99
CA ALA A 460 -4.68 -29.54 3.32
C ALA A 460 -4.15 -28.67 4.47
N LEU A 461 -3.40 -27.59 4.18
CA LEU A 461 -3.01 -26.60 5.19
C LEU A 461 -4.18 -25.75 5.67
N ILE A 462 -5.27 -25.69 4.90
CA ILE A 462 -6.49 -24.96 5.25
C ILE A 462 -7.41 -25.88 6.05
N TYR A 463 -7.80 -25.45 7.25
CA TYR A 463 -8.75 -26.18 8.07
C TYR A 463 -10.15 -26.16 7.46
N GLN A 464 -10.96 -27.17 7.79
CA GLN A 464 -12.32 -27.29 7.23
C GLN A 464 -13.18 -26.04 7.49
N ASN A 465 -13.12 -25.45 8.68
CA ASN A 465 -13.89 -24.24 9.00
C ASN A 465 -13.47 -23.06 8.11
N ASP A 466 -12.18 -22.92 7.85
CA ASP A 466 -11.62 -21.86 6.99
C ASP A 466 -11.98 -22.11 5.52
N LEU A 467 -11.97 -23.37 5.08
CA LEU A 467 -12.42 -23.78 3.76
C LEU A 467 -13.91 -23.43 3.54
N ASP A 468 -14.74 -23.67 4.55
CA ASP A 468 -16.17 -23.32 4.51
C ASP A 468 -16.37 -21.80 4.41
N VAL A 469 -15.52 -20.99 5.03
CA VAL A 469 -15.54 -19.52 4.89
C VAL A 469 -15.12 -19.10 3.48
N ILE A 470 -14.08 -19.70 2.91
CA ILE A 470 -13.64 -19.42 1.53
C ILE A 470 -14.77 -19.72 0.53
N ILE A 471 -15.41 -20.89 0.64
CA ILE A 471 -16.54 -21.28 -0.22
C ILE A 471 -17.72 -20.31 -0.07
N GLU A 472 -18.04 -19.89 1.15
CA GLU A 472 -19.09 -18.91 1.40
C GLU A 472 -18.79 -17.55 0.75
N VAL A 473 -17.55 -17.08 0.85
CA VAL A 473 -17.11 -15.83 0.19
C VAL A 473 -17.18 -15.96 -1.34
N ILE A 474 -16.78 -17.11 -1.90
CA ILE A 474 -16.92 -17.38 -3.35
C ILE A 474 -18.41 -17.35 -3.75
N ASN A 475 -19.27 -18.04 -3.01
CA ASN A 475 -20.72 -18.09 -3.27
C ASN A 475 -21.34 -16.68 -3.20
N ARG A 476 -20.99 -15.88 -2.20
CA ARG A 476 -21.46 -14.48 -2.07
C ARG A 476 -21.04 -13.66 -3.28
N ARG A 477 -19.75 -13.69 -3.62
CA ARG A 477 -19.21 -12.95 -4.77
C ARG A 477 -19.86 -13.38 -6.10
N MET A 478 -20.02 -14.67 -6.35
CA MET A 478 -20.67 -15.14 -7.58
C MET A 478 -22.14 -14.70 -7.71
N ARG A 479 -22.84 -14.43 -6.60
CA ARG A 479 -24.21 -13.88 -6.63
C ARG A 479 -24.23 -12.38 -6.95
N ASP A 480 -23.23 -11.65 -6.47
CA ASP A 480 -23.15 -10.19 -6.59
C ASP A 480 -22.49 -9.73 -7.91
N GLU A 481 -21.66 -10.58 -8.52
CA GLU A 481 -20.91 -10.28 -9.74
C GLU A 481 -21.78 -10.25 -11.01
N GLU A 482 -21.47 -9.31 -11.91
CA GLU A 482 -22.13 -9.22 -13.21
C GLU A 482 -21.72 -10.39 -14.13
N PRO A 483 -22.60 -10.86 -15.04
CA PRO A 483 -22.34 -12.05 -15.88
C PRO A 483 -21.07 -12.01 -16.73
N ASN A 484 -20.57 -10.81 -17.05
CA ASN A 484 -19.38 -10.60 -17.90
C ASN A 484 -18.23 -9.91 -17.15
N SER A 485 -18.18 -9.99 -15.82
CA SER A 485 -17.08 -9.40 -15.06
C SER A 485 -15.75 -10.12 -15.33
N GLU A 486 -14.64 -9.38 -15.22
CA GLU A 486 -13.28 -9.92 -15.36
C GLU A 486 -12.92 -10.88 -14.20
N HIS A 487 -13.64 -10.81 -13.07
CA HIS A 487 -13.33 -11.58 -11.85
C HIS A 487 -14.06 -12.92 -11.76
N LEU A 488 -15.25 -13.05 -12.36
CA LEU A 488 -16.05 -14.29 -12.33
C LEU A 488 -15.29 -15.54 -12.81
N PRO A 489 -14.52 -15.51 -13.92
CA PRO A 489 -13.70 -16.66 -14.32
C PRO A 489 -12.67 -17.08 -13.26
N HIS A 490 -12.11 -16.14 -12.51
CA HIS A 490 -11.10 -16.42 -11.49
C HIS A 490 -11.72 -17.08 -10.24
N LEU A 491 -12.92 -16.67 -9.85
CA LEU A 491 -13.67 -17.28 -8.74
C LEU A 491 -14.10 -18.71 -9.08
N LEU A 492 -14.62 -18.94 -10.29
CA LEU A 492 -15.01 -20.28 -10.75
C LEU A 492 -13.81 -21.22 -10.84
N LEU A 493 -12.65 -20.70 -11.20
CA LEU A 493 -11.41 -21.46 -11.25
C LEU A 493 -10.93 -21.87 -9.86
N LEU A 494 -10.93 -20.94 -8.90
CA LEU A 494 -10.63 -21.23 -7.51
C LEU A 494 -11.57 -22.31 -6.95
N LEU A 495 -12.87 -22.20 -7.24
CA LEU A 495 -13.86 -23.20 -6.83
C LEU A 495 -13.56 -24.58 -7.41
N ASN A 496 -13.25 -24.69 -8.70
CA ASN A 496 -12.86 -25.95 -9.33
C ASN A 496 -11.62 -26.57 -8.65
N LEU A 497 -10.59 -25.76 -8.36
CA LEU A 497 -9.38 -26.23 -7.70
C LEU A 497 -9.67 -26.78 -6.30
N ILE A 498 -10.52 -26.08 -5.54
CA ILE A 498 -11.02 -26.55 -4.24
C ILE A 498 -11.75 -27.88 -4.41
N CYS A 499 -12.64 -28.02 -5.38
CA CYS A 499 -13.37 -29.27 -5.66
C CYS A 499 -12.49 -30.46 -6.03
N ILE A 500 -11.38 -30.22 -6.75
CA ILE A 500 -10.47 -31.29 -7.18
C ILE A 500 -9.54 -31.72 -6.04
N ASN A 501 -8.97 -30.75 -5.31
CA ASN A 501 -7.80 -31.00 -4.45
C ASN A 501 -8.11 -31.00 -2.96
N THR A 502 -9.37 -30.76 -2.54
CA THR A 502 -9.78 -30.79 -1.13
C THR A 502 -10.94 -31.75 -0.88
N ASN A 503 -11.07 -32.23 0.35
CA ASN A 503 -12.16 -33.13 0.73
C ASN A 503 -13.40 -32.36 1.18
N ILE A 504 -14.25 -31.99 0.23
CA ILE A 504 -15.49 -31.24 0.48
C ILE A 504 -16.66 -32.14 0.92
N ALA A 505 -16.47 -33.47 1.01
CA ALA A 505 -17.56 -34.41 1.27
C ALA A 505 -17.96 -34.49 2.77
N ASN A 506 -17.08 -34.08 3.69
CA ASN A 506 -17.31 -34.22 5.13
C ASN A 506 -17.76 -32.88 5.75
N LYS A 507 -19.08 -32.73 5.98
CA LYS A 507 -19.79 -31.67 6.74
C LYS A 507 -20.10 -30.32 6.06
N SER A 508 -19.61 -30.03 4.87
CA SER A 508 -19.91 -28.81 4.09
C SER A 508 -21.19 -28.85 3.24
N SER A 509 -22.09 -29.80 3.49
CA SER A 509 -23.22 -30.13 2.58
C SER A 509 -24.18 -28.96 2.30
N LEU A 510 -24.43 -28.08 3.27
CA LEU A 510 -25.31 -26.92 3.09
C LEU A 510 -24.71 -25.90 2.10
N LYS A 511 -23.46 -25.50 2.30
CA LYS A 511 -22.78 -24.50 1.46
C LYS A 511 -22.54 -25.00 0.03
N ILE A 512 -22.30 -26.30 -0.13
CA ILE A 512 -22.13 -26.95 -1.45
C ILE A 512 -23.46 -26.99 -2.21
N ASN A 513 -24.57 -27.26 -1.52
CA ASN A 513 -25.89 -27.23 -2.14
C ASN A 513 -26.21 -25.80 -2.63
N ASP A 514 -25.91 -24.78 -1.83
CA ASP A 514 -26.02 -23.38 -2.26
C ASP A 514 -25.17 -23.10 -3.51
N THR A 515 -23.94 -23.63 -3.56
CA THR A 515 -23.08 -23.52 -4.75
C THR A 515 -23.74 -24.14 -5.99
N MET A 516 -24.40 -25.30 -5.86
CA MET A 516 -25.12 -25.93 -6.98
C MET A 516 -26.30 -25.08 -7.46
N GLU A 517 -27.04 -24.46 -6.54
CA GLU A 517 -28.13 -23.54 -6.87
C GLU A 517 -27.62 -22.29 -7.60
N ILE A 518 -26.46 -21.75 -7.21
CA ILE A 518 -25.83 -20.58 -7.87
C ILE A 518 -25.31 -20.95 -9.27
N LEU A 519 -24.69 -22.12 -9.43
CA LEU A 519 -24.10 -22.55 -10.70
C LEU A 519 -25.15 -22.89 -11.77
N SER A 520 -26.35 -23.33 -11.37
CA SER A 520 -27.44 -23.69 -12.28
C SER A 520 -27.85 -22.54 -13.23
N PRO A 521 -28.22 -21.34 -12.75
CA PRO A 521 -28.54 -20.20 -13.63
C PRO A 521 -27.32 -19.67 -14.38
N LEU A 522 -26.12 -19.69 -13.76
CA LEU A 522 -24.88 -19.27 -14.44
C LEU A 522 -24.55 -20.15 -15.65
N SER A 523 -24.77 -21.47 -15.56
CA SER A 523 -24.55 -22.38 -16.68
C SER A 523 -25.48 -22.12 -17.88
N GLN A 524 -26.63 -21.48 -17.65
CA GLN A 524 -27.65 -21.15 -18.64
C GLN A 524 -27.56 -19.69 -19.14
N ALA A 525 -26.87 -18.82 -18.42
CA ALA A 525 -26.68 -17.41 -18.78
C ALA A 525 -25.76 -17.23 -20.00
N SER A 526 -25.89 -16.07 -20.68
CA SER A 526 -24.98 -15.65 -21.74
C SER A 526 -23.65 -15.16 -21.15
N LEU A 527 -22.84 -16.10 -20.69
CA LEU A 527 -21.50 -15.85 -20.14
C LEU A 527 -20.41 -15.89 -21.23
N SER A 528 -19.22 -15.39 -20.89
CA SER A 528 -18.00 -15.66 -21.68
C SER A 528 -17.76 -17.18 -21.85
N PRO A 529 -17.13 -17.63 -22.96
CA PRO A 529 -16.86 -19.05 -23.20
C PRO A 529 -16.06 -19.71 -22.07
N ARG A 530 -15.11 -18.97 -21.49
CA ARG A 530 -14.27 -19.45 -20.38
C ARG A 530 -15.08 -19.61 -19.10
N SER A 531 -15.88 -18.62 -18.73
CA SER A 531 -16.75 -18.68 -17.54
C SER A 531 -17.74 -19.84 -17.66
N LYS A 532 -18.35 -20.03 -18.83
CA LYS A 532 -19.29 -21.13 -19.07
C LYS A 532 -18.62 -22.50 -18.90
N THR A 533 -17.43 -22.68 -19.46
CA THR A 533 -16.65 -23.92 -19.34
C THR A 533 -16.32 -24.23 -17.88
N LEU A 534 -15.84 -23.23 -17.14
CA LEU A 534 -15.49 -23.37 -15.72
C LEU A 534 -16.70 -23.63 -14.83
N ALA A 535 -17.83 -22.97 -15.08
CA ALA A 535 -19.08 -23.18 -14.35
C ALA A 535 -19.64 -24.60 -14.58
N MET A 536 -19.60 -25.08 -15.82
CA MET A 536 -20.01 -26.45 -16.15
C MET A 536 -19.11 -27.49 -15.48
N ALA A 537 -17.80 -27.28 -15.49
CA ALA A 537 -16.84 -28.15 -14.82
C ALA A 537 -17.09 -28.22 -13.30
N ALA A 538 -17.28 -27.07 -12.66
CA ALA A 538 -17.54 -26.99 -11.22
C ALA A 538 -18.85 -27.70 -10.87
N HIS A 539 -19.91 -27.47 -11.65
CA HIS A 539 -21.20 -28.11 -11.45
C HIS A 539 -21.12 -29.63 -11.57
N GLN A 540 -20.36 -30.15 -12.54
CA GLN A 540 -20.15 -31.60 -12.71
C GLN A 540 -19.35 -32.20 -11.55
N GLN A 541 -18.28 -31.54 -11.12
CA GLN A 541 -17.44 -31.99 -10.01
C GLN A 541 -18.23 -32.04 -8.71
N ILE A 542 -18.95 -30.98 -8.37
CA ILE A 542 -19.76 -30.93 -7.16
C ILE A 542 -20.85 -31.99 -7.19
N LYS A 543 -21.54 -32.17 -8.32
CA LYS A 543 -22.55 -33.23 -8.49
C LYS A 543 -21.95 -34.61 -8.23
N SER A 544 -20.73 -34.88 -8.70
CA SER A 544 -20.06 -36.16 -8.46
C SER A 544 -19.76 -36.39 -6.98
N VAL A 545 -19.34 -35.35 -6.26
CA VAL A 545 -19.07 -35.39 -4.81
C VAL A 545 -20.37 -35.65 -4.05
N VAL A 546 -21.43 -34.88 -4.30
CA VAL A 546 -22.74 -35.06 -3.64
C VAL A 546 -23.29 -36.47 -3.87
N CYS A 547 -23.36 -36.93 -5.13
CA CYS A 547 -23.87 -38.27 -5.45
C CYS A 547 -23.00 -39.43 -4.91
N SER A 548 -21.71 -39.21 -4.62
CA SER A 548 -20.84 -40.22 -4.02
C SER A 548 -21.04 -40.37 -2.51
N SER A 549 -21.45 -39.29 -1.83
CA SER A 549 -21.77 -39.25 -0.40
C SER A 549 -23.03 -40.09 -0.08
N ASP A 550 -24.02 -40.04 -0.96
CA ASP A 550 -25.30 -40.76 -0.82
C ASP A 550 -25.17 -42.29 -0.99
N ARG A 551 -24.02 -42.79 -1.50
CA ARG A 551 -23.78 -44.23 -1.69
C ARG A 551 -23.11 -44.92 -0.50
N LYS A 552 -22.89 -44.23 0.61
CA LYS A 552 -22.27 -44.79 1.83
C LYS A 552 -23.25 -45.06 2.98
N TYR A 553 -24.56 -45.06 2.70
CA TYR A 553 -25.59 -45.49 3.66
C TYR A 553 -26.43 -46.64 3.12
#